data_AF-A0A356X1R6-F1
#
_entry.id   AF-A0A356X1R6-F1
#
_cell.length_a   1.000
_cell.length_b   1.000
_cell.length_c   1.000
_cell.angle_alpha   90.00
_cell.angle_beta   90.00
_cell.angle_gamma   90.00
#
_symmetry.space_group_name_H-M   'P 1'
#
loop_
_entity.id
_entity.type
_entity.pdbx_description
1 polymer ?
#
loop_
_entity_poly.entity_id
_entity_poly.type
_entity_poly.pdbx_seq_one_letter_code
_entity_poly.pdbx_strand_id
1 'polypeptide(L)'
;LRNGELEDRQIEIEVKASKGSPMMQVFGPQGMEEMGINLQDMLGNLGKGGKKTKRKLPISEARELLTEEEAEKLIDHEAAVQEALERVQKQGIVFVDEIDKIAESSSG
;
A
#
# COMPACT_ATOMS: atom_id res chain seq x y z
N LEU A 1 17.48 28.34 8.45
CA LEU A 1 16.80 27.12 7.97
C LEU A 1 16.71 26.01 9.04
N ARG A 2 17.78 25.72 9.81
CA ARG A 2 17.75 24.71 10.90
C ARG A 2 17.03 25.12 12.19
N ASN A 3 16.66 26.40 12.35
CA ASN A 3 16.06 26.91 13.57
C ASN A 3 14.52 26.77 13.64
N GLY A 4 13.87 26.06 12.71
CA GLY A 4 12.41 25.88 12.70
C GLY A 4 11.59 27.16 12.47
N GLU A 5 12.24 28.29 12.22
CA GLU A 5 11.59 29.61 12.06
C GLU A 5 10.62 29.71 10.87
N LEU A 6 10.66 28.75 9.95
CA LEU A 6 9.84 28.74 8.74
C LEU A 6 8.84 27.57 8.70
N GLU A 7 8.74 26.76 9.76
CA GLU A 7 7.86 25.57 9.73
C GLU A 7 6.40 25.95 9.42
N ASP A 8 5.92 27.06 9.97
CA ASP A 8 4.55 27.54 9.78
C ASP A 8 4.32 28.27 8.44
N ARG A 9 5.37 28.55 7.67
CA ARG A 9 5.23 29.27 6.38
C ARG A 9 4.47 28.38 5.41
N GLN A 10 3.43 28.93 4.80
CA GLN A 10 2.68 28.19 3.79
C GLN A 10 3.44 28.20 2.46
N ILE A 11 3.61 27.01 1.90
CA ILE A 11 4.19 26.80 0.57
C ILE A 11 3.23 25.96 -0.29
N GLU A 12 3.34 26.13 -1.59
CA GLU A 12 2.62 25.31 -2.56
C GLU A 12 3.59 24.27 -3.13
N ILE A 13 3.25 22.98 -2.98
CA ILE A 13 4.05 21.88 -3.50
C ILE A 13 3.18 20.93 -4.33
N GLU A 14 3.82 20.27 -5.29
CA GLU A 14 3.21 19.20 -6.07
C GLU A 14 3.43 17.87 -5.34
N VAL A 15 2.36 17.31 -4.79
CA VAL A 15 2.40 15.97 -4.19
C VAL A 15 1.65 14.98 -5.07
N LYS A 16 2.04 13.71 -5.02
CA LYS A 16 1.22 12.63 -5.59
C LYS A 16 -0.19 12.75 -5.00
N ALA A 17 -1.21 12.84 -5.85
CA ALA A 17 -2.58 12.75 -5.34
C ALA A 17 -2.71 11.44 -4.56
N SER A 18 -3.17 11.53 -3.30
CA SER A 18 -3.59 10.35 -2.56
C SER A 18 -4.54 9.54 -3.44
N LYS A 19 -4.40 8.22 -3.45
CA LYS A 19 -5.33 7.27 -4.08
C LYS A 19 -6.67 7.29 -3.34
N GLY A 20 -7.28 8.47 -3.25
CA GLY A 20 -8.38 8.80 -2.37
C GLY A 20 -9.45 9.58 -3.12
N SER A 21 -10.13 8.90 -4.04
CA SER A 21 -11.57 9.13 -4.19
C SER A 21 -12.26 7.78 -4.31
N PRO A 22 -12.59 7.12 -3.19
CA PRO A 22 -13.48 5.99 -3.19
C PRO A 22 -14.87 6.49 -2.79
N MET A 23 -15.59 7.13 -3.71
CA MET A 23 -17.04 7.29 -3.57
C MET A 23 -17.71 6.96 -4.89
N MET A 24 -17.48 5.75 -5.36
CA MET A 24 -18.50 5.00 -6.06
C MET A 24 -18.62 3.70 -5.30
N GLN A 25 -19.46 3.68 -4.25
CA GLN A 25 -20.01 2.44 -3.72
C GLN A 25 -20.78 1.77 -4.86
N VAL A 26 -20.08 0.97 -5.65
CA VAL A 26 -20.70 0.05 -6.58
C VAL A 26 -21.25 -1.07 -5.70
N PHE A 27 -22.50 -0.91 -5.28
CA PHE A 27 -23.34 -1.99 -4.77
C PHE A 27 -23.50 -3.03 -5.88
N GLY A 28 -22.48 -3.89 -6.05
CA GLY A 28 -22.56 -5.10 -6.86
C GLY A 28 -23.09 -6.27 -6.02
N PRO A 29 -23.84 -7.21 -6.60
CA PRO A 29 -24.34 -8.38 -5.89
C PRO A 29 -23.18 -9.19 -5.27
N GLN A 30 -23.41 -9.69 -4.06
CA GLN A 30 -22.44 -10.44 -3.24
C GLN A 30 -21.76 -11.54 -4.07
N GLY A 31 -20.42 -11.53 -4.08
CA GLY A 31 -19.57 -12.47 -4.84
C GLY A 31 -18.55 -11.80 -5.78
N MET A 32 -18.60 -10.47 -5.96
CA MET A 32 -17.67 -9.72 -6.83
C MET A 32 -16.67 -8.83 -6.06
N GLU A 33 -16.64 -8.88 -4.73
CA GLU A 33 -15.81 -8.00 -3.89
C GLU A 33 -14.30 -8.20 -4.14
N GLU A 34 -13.85 -9.45 -4.29
CA GLU A 34 -12.43 -9.78 -4.47
C GLU A 34 -11.91 -9.42 -5.88
N MET A 35 -12.78 -9.52 -6.89
CA MET A 35 -12.44 -9.11 -8.26
C MET A 35 -12.42 -7.58 -8.39
N GLY A 36 -13.28 -6.87 -7.67
CA GLY A 36 -13.31 -5.40 -7.63
C GLY A 36 -12.02 -4.79 -7.07
N ILE A 37 -11.46 -5.39 -6.00
CA ILE A 37 -10.22 -4.92 -5.36
C ILE A 37 -9.03 -5.06 -6.31
N ASN A 38 -8.85 -6.23 -6.91
CA ASN A 38 -7.75 -6.50 -7.85
C ASN A 38 -7.84 -5.63 -9.11
N LEU A 39 -9.05 -5.39 -9.63
CA LEU A 39 -9.25 -4.54 -10.80
C LEU A 39 -8.97 -3.07 -10.50
N GLN A 40 -9.28 -2.61 -9.29
CA GLN A 40 -9.00 -1.25 -8.84
C GLN A 40 -7.49 -1.00 -8.67
N ASP A 41 -6.75 -1.96 -8.13
CA ASP A 41 -5.30 -1.88 -8.05
C ASP A 41 -4.64 -1.92 -9.43
N MET A 42 -5.12 -2.76 -10.35
CA MET A 42 -4.65 -2.78 -11.74
C MET A 42 -4.96 -1.47 -12.48
N LEU A 43 -6.18 -0.92 -12.34
CA LEU A 43 -6.59 0.34 -12.99
C LEU A 43 -5.81 1.53 -12.40
N GLY A 44 -5.60 1.55 -11.08
CA GLY A 44 -4.76 2.52 -10.40
C GLY A 44 -3.29 2.44 -10.85
N ASN A 45 -2.81 1.24 -11.21
CA ASN A 45 -1.46 1.01 -11.69
C ASN A 45 -1.30 1.16 -13.22
N LEU A 46 -2.38 1.22 -14.00
CA LEU A 46 -2.38 1.47 -15.44
C LEU A 46 -2.58 2.96 -15.78
N GLY A 47 -3.24 3.71 -14.88
CA GLY A 47 -3.32 5.18 -14.92
C GLY A 47 -2.01 5.88 -14.55
N LYS A 48 -0.84 5.39 -15.04
CA LYS A 48 0.52 5.92 -14.81
C LYS A 48 0.77 7.30 -15.44
N GLY A 49 -0.11 8.24 -15.16
CA GLY A 49 0.22 9.65 -15.06
C GLY A 49 -0.27 10.07 -13.69
N GLY A 50 0.48 9.70 -12.64
CA GLY A 50 0.15 10.07 -11.26
C GLY A 50 -0.08 11.57 -11.22
N LYS A 51 -1.35 11.98 -11.20
CA LYS A 51 -1.71 13.40 -11.24
C LYS A 51 -1.15 14.00 -9.96
N LYS A 52 -0.05 14.74 -10.10
CA LYS A 52 0.44 15.57 -9.03
C LYS A 52 -0.59 16.67 -8.84
N THR A 53 -1.09 16.80 -7.62
CA THR A 53 -1.99 17.90 -7.27
C THR A 53 -1.18 18.93 -6.51
N LYS A 54 -1.38 20.19 -6.87
CA LYS A 54 -0.81 21.30 -6.11
C LYS A 54 -1.59 21.44 -4.82
N ARG A 55 -0.90 21.33 -3.70
CA ARG A 55 -1.47 21.55 -2.37
C ARG A 55 -0.69 22.66 -1.68
N LYS A 56 -1.41 23.51 -0.96
CA LYS A 56 -0.83 24.54 -0.10
C LYS A 56 -0.84 24.05 1.34
N LEU A 57 0.33 23.94 1.95
CA LEU A 57 0.52 23.40 3.31
C LEU A 57 1.75 24.04 3.98
N PRO A 58 1.88 23.96 5.31
CA PRO A 58 3.08 24.44 6.01
C PRO A 58 4.34 23.65 5.61
N ILE A 59 5.51 24.27 5.80
CA ILE A 59 6.81 23.65 5.48
C ILE A 59 7.04 22.37 6.30
N SER A 60 6.54 22.33 7.53
CA SER A 60 6.63 21.14 8.40
C SER A 60 6.00 19.90 7.75
N GLU A 61 4.72 20.01 7.39
CA GLU A 61 3.98 18.94 6.71
C GLU A 61 4.59 18.61 5.34
N ALA A 62 5.08 19.63 4.61
CA ALA A 62 5.68 19.44 3.29
C ALA A 62 6.96 18.61 3.38
N ARG A 63 7.76 18.82 4.43
CA ARG A 63 8.97 18.05 4.68
C ARG A 63 8.65 16.59 4.96
N GLU A 64 7.65 16.31 5.78
CA GLU A 64 7.24 14.93 6.09
C GLU A 64 6.78 14.20 4.82
N LEU A 65 5.87 14.80 4.05
CA LEU A 65 5.34 14.21 2.82
C LEU A 65 6.43 13.95 1.77
N LEU A 66 7.32 14.91 1.55
CA LEU A 66 8.42 14.74 0.59
C LEU A 66 9.43 13.70 1.08
N THR A 67 9.68 13.62 2.38
CA THR A 67 10.58 12.61 2.95
C THR A 67 10.01 11.20 2.74
N GLU A 68 8.71 11.02 2.98
CA GLU A 68 8.02 9.75 2.73
C GLU A 68 8.07 9.37 1.24
N GLU A 69 7.81 10.33 0.33
CA GLU A 69 7.86 10.09 -1.12
C GLU A 69 9.26 9.67 -1.61
N GLU A 70 10.31 10.33 -1.12
CA GLU A 70 11.68 9.96 -1.47
C GLU A 70 12.11 8.66 -0.81
N ALA A 71 11.68 8.39 0.43
CA ALA A 71 11.93 7.10 1.09
C ALA A 71 11.31 5.93 0.32
N GLU A 72 10.06 6.09 -0.17
CA GLU A 72 9.39 5.07 -1.00
C GLU A 72 10.18 4.78 -2.29
N LYS A 73 10.76 5.79 -2.94
CA LYS A 73 11.60 5.61 -4.14
C LYS A 73 12.91 4.89 -3.88
N LEU A 74 13.42 4.94 -2.64
CA LEU A 74 14.65 4.27 -2.24
C LEU A 74 14.43 2.78 -1.93
N ILE A 75 13.18 2.34 -1.80
CA ILE A 75 12.85 0.93 -1.55
C ILE A 75 12.93 0.15 -2.86
N ASP A 76 13.85 -0.82 -2.91
CA ASP A 76 13.85 -1.83 -3.95
C ASP A 76 12.83 -2.93 -3.61
N HIS A 77 11.64 -2.79 -4.20
CA HIS A 77 10.56 -3.75 -4.02
C HIS A 77 10.90 -5.15 -4.55
N GLU A 78 11.72 -5.27 -5.59
CA GLU A 78 12.10 -6.57 -6.15
C GLU A 78 13.02 -7.32 -5.19
N ALA A 79 14.02 -6.64 -4.65
CA ALA A 79 14.92 -7.19 -3.65
C ALA A 79 14.16 -7.60 -2.37
N ALA A 80 13.23 -6.77 -1.91
CA ALA A 80 12.40 -7.07 -0.73
C ALA A 80 11.53 -8.32 -0.94
N VAL A 81 10.93 -8.48 -2.14
CA VAL A 81 10.13 -9.66 -2.48
C VAL A 81 10.99 -10.92 -2.53
N GLN A 82 12.18 -10.86 -3.15
CA GLN A 82 13.11 -11.99 -3.17
C GLN A 82 13.53 -12.41 -1.76
N GLU A 83 13.89 -11.45 -0.91
CA GLU A 83 14.26 -11.73 0.47
C GLU A 83 13.10 -12.34 1.27
N ALA A 84 11.88 -11.83 1.10
CA ALA A 84 10.68 -12.39 1.73
C ALA A 84 10.45 -13.85 1.29
N LEU A 85 10.60 -14.15 0.00
CA LEU A 85 10.51 -15.50 -0.56
C LEU A 85 11.55 -16.42 0.06
N GLU A 86 12.81 -15.99 0.12
CA GLU A 86 13.90 -16.79 0.69
C GLU A 86 13.65 -17.10 2.17
N ARG A 87 13.21 -16.10 2.96
CA ARG A 87 12.87 -16.27 4.37
C ARG A 87 11.72 -17.25 4.58
N VAL A 88 10.64 -17.12 3.80
CA VAL A 88 9.49 -18.04 3.87
C VAL A 88 9.90 -19.46 3.47
N GLN A 89 10.74 -19.64 2.45
CA GLN A 89 11.23 -20.95 2.05
C GLN A 89 12.10 -21.63 3.12
N LYS A 90 12.96 -20.86 3.80
CA LYS A 90 13.92 -21.41 4.78
C LYS A 90 13.35 -21.55 6.19
N GLN A 91 12.45 -20.64 6.58
CA GLN A 91 12.01 -20.46 7.97
C GLN A 91 10.49 -20.35 8.10
N GLY A 92 9.74 -20.54 7.01
CA GLY A 92 8.28 -20.49 7.04
C GLY A 92 7.70 -21.59 7.92
N ILE A 93 6.74 -21.21 8.75
CA ILE A 93 6.01 -22.12 9.64
C ILE A 93 4.54 -22.01 9.27
N VAL A 94 3.90 -23.15 8.96
CA VAL A 94 2.47 -23.24 8.72
C VAL A 94 1.85 -23.98 9.90
N PHE A 95 0.87 -23.35 10.54
CA PHE A 95 0.05 -23.99 11.56
C PHE A 95 -1.26 -24.45 10.93
N VAL A 96 -1.55 -25.74 11.02
CA VAL A 96 -2.82 -26.32 10.58
C VAL A 96 -3.59 -26.73 11.82
N ASP A 97 -4.70 -26.04 12.08
CA ASP A 97 -5.58 -26.35 13.20
C ASP A 97 -6.65 -27.37 12.80
N GLU A 98 -7.16 -28.12 13.77
CA GLU A 98 -8.24 -29.12 13.61
C GLU A 98 -8.03 -30.10 12.43
N ILE A 99 -6.78 -30.47 12.14
CA ILE A 99 -6.42 -31.44 11.09
C ILE A 99 -7.10 -32.80 11.30
N ASP A 100 -7.47 -33.11 12.53
CA ASP A 100 -8.22 -34.29 12.93
C ASP A 100 -9.65 -34.32 12.37
N LYS A 101 -10.28 -33.18 12.10
CA LYS A 101 -11.63 -33.13 11.49
C LYS A 101 -11.67 -33.59 10.03
N ILE A 102 -10.52 -33.56 9.35
CA ILE A 102 -10.39 -33.93 7.93
C ILE A 102 -9.62 -35.24 7.72
N ALA A 103 -8.99 -35.78 8.76
CA ALA A 103 -8.34 -37.08 8.70
C ALA A 103 -9.39 -38.19 8.79
N GLU A 104 -9.53 -38.99 7.73
CA GLU A 104 -10.44 -40.15 7.71
C GLU A 104 -10.05 -41.14 8.82
N SER A 105 -10.99 -41.46 9.72
CA SER A 105 -10.78 -42.48 10.74
C SER A 105 -10.66 -43.85 10.07
N SER A 106 -9.44 -44.38 9.97
CA SER A 106 -9.17 -45.76 9.56
C SER A 106 -9.69 -46.74 10.62
N SER A 107 -11.01 -46.93 10.66
CA SER A 107 -11.64 -48.03 11.37
C SER A 107 -12.01 -49.09 10.33
N GLY A 108 -11.19 -50.14 10.27
CA GLY A 108 -11.55 -51.42 9.65
C GLY A 108 -12.40 -52.27 10.58
#